data_AF-F9RI27-F1
#
_entry.id   AF-F9RI27-F1
#
_cell.length_a   1.000
_cell.length_b   1.000
_cell.length_c   1.000
_cell.angle_alpha   90.00
_cell.angle_beta   90.00
_cell.angle_gamma   90.00
#
_symmetry.space_group_name_H-M   'P 1'
#
loop_
_entity.id
_entity.type
_entity.pdbx_description
1 polymer ?
#
loop_
_entity_poly.entity_id
_entity_poly.type
_entity_poly.pdbx_seq_one_letter_code
_entity_poly.pdbx_strand_id
1 'polypeptide(L)'
;TECLVKNKAEMLAFYDYPAEHWLHIRTTNPIESMFATVRLRTNKTKNCGNRKTTLTMAYKLMLCAETKWRRLRGFALLADVINDVRFIDGVRKIEDTQLITARDLIHHF
;
A
#
# COMPACT_ATOMS: atom_id res chain seq x y z
N THR A 1 -9.55 -20.03 -16.95
CA THR A 1 -8.86 -18.76 -17.28
C THR A 1 -9.73 -17.54 -17.05
N GLU A 2 -11.06 -17.67 -17.00
CA GLU A 2 -12.02 -16.57 -16.79
C GLU A 2 -11.77 -15.72 -15.53
N CYS A 3 -11.37 -16.33 -14.41
CA CYS A 3 -11.09 -15.60 -13.16
C CYS A 3 -9.96 -14.55 -13.32
N LEU A 4 -8.90 -14.87 -14.07
CA LEU A 4 -7.79 -13.94 -14.29
C LEU A 4 -8.16 -12.82 -15.26
N VAL A 5 -8.96 -13.14 -16.28
CA VAL A 5 -9.43 -12.15 -17.25
C VAL A 5 -10.37 -11.15 -16.57
N LYS A 6 -11.27 -11.64 -15.71
CA LYS A 6 -12.23 -10.81 -14.97
C LYS A 6 -11.54 -9.80 -14.03
N ASN A 7 -10.51 -10.23 -13.31
CA ASN A 7 -9.85 -9.39 -12.30
C ASN A 7 -8.59 -8.68 -12.82
N LYS A 8 -8.37 -8.66 -14.14
CA LYS A 8 -7.15 -8.11 -14.75
C LYS A 8 -6.91 -6.65 -14.36
N ALA A 9 -7.95 -5.82 -14.34
CA ALA A 9 -7.84 -4.41 -13.99
C ALA A 9 -7.36 -4.23 -12.54
N GLU A 10 -7.98 -4.94 -11.59
CA GLU A 10 -7.60 -4.89 -10.18
C GLU A 10 -6.18 -5.41 -9.95
N MET A 11 -5.78 -6.47 -10.66
CA MET A 11 -4.43 -7.04 -10.56
C MET A 11 -3.33 -6.11 -11.10
N LEU A 12 -3.67 -5.17 -11.99
CA LEU A 12 -2.73 -4.25 -12.62
C LEU A 12 -2.79 -2.83 -12.04
N ALA A 13 -3.74 -2.53 -11.14
CA ALA A 13 -3.89 -1.22 -10.51
C ALA A 13 -2.63 -0.76 -9.74
N PHE A 14 -1.72 -1.68 -9.38
CA PHE A 14 -0.47 -1.30 -8.70
C PHE A 14 0.47 -0.45 -9.56
N TYR A 15 0.34 -0.45 -10.89
CA TYR A 15 1.16 0.38 -11.80
C TYR A 15 0.85 1.89 -11.68
N ASP A 16 -0.32 2.23 -11.14
CA ASP A 16 -0.74 3.62 -10.87
C ASP A 16 -0.09 4.20 -9.59
N TYR A 17 0.74 3.40 -8.90
CA TYR A 17 1.47 3.79 -7.68
C TYR A 17 2.98 3.82 -7.93
N PRO A 18 3.76 4.55 -7.10
CA PRO A 18 5.21 4.64 -7.26
C PRO A 18 5.90 3.27 -7.35
N ALA A 19 6.89 3.16 -8.24
CA ALA A 19 7.63 1.90 -8.44
C ALA A 19 8.30 1.37 -7.16
N GLU A 20 8.71 2.28 -6.26
CA GLU A 20 9.30 1.93 -4.96
C GLU A 20 8.33 1.16 -4.04
N HIS A 21 7.02 1.37 -4.20
CA HIS A 21 5.99 0.75 -3.38
C HIS A 21 5.63 -0.66 -3.86
N TRP A 22 5.88 -0.98 -5.14
CA TRP A 22 5.46 -2.24 -5.78
C TRP A 22 5.91 -3.49 -5.04
N LEU A 23 7.10 -3.47 -4.42
CA LEU A 23 7.58 -4.63 -3.65
C LEU A 23 6.64 -4.97 -2.48
N HIS A 24 6.04 -3.95 -1.86
CA HIS A 24 5.12 -4.16 -0.75
C HIS A 24 3.72 -4.51 -1.24
N ILE A 25 3.24 -3.84 -2.30
CA ILE A 25 1.89 -4.03 -2.86
C ILE A 25 1.73 -5.42 -3.50
N ARG A 26 2.76 -5.93 -4.18
CA ARG A 26 2.71 -7.24 -4.86
C ARG A 26 2.83 -8.44 -3.91
N THR A 27 2.94 -8.22 -2.60
CA THR A 27 3.07 -9.29 -1.61
C THR A 27 2.04 -9.14 -0.52
N THR A 28 1.57 -10.26 0.01
CA THR A 28 0.70 -10.29 1.20
C THR A 28 1.49 -10.27 2.49
N ASN A 29 2.83 -10.27 2.45
CA ASN A 29 3.71 -10.27 3.62
C ASN A 29 3.37 -9.18 4.65
N PRO A 30 3.10 -7.91 4.28
CA PRO A 30 2.72 -6.87 5.24
C PRO A 30 1.40 -7.16 5.97
N ILE A 31 0.56 -8.04 5.44
CA ILE A 31 -0.71 -8.47 6.07
C ILE A 31 -0.46 -9.78 6.83
N GLU A 32 0.21 -10.74 6.22
CA GLU A 32 0.44 -12.06 6.81
C GLU A 32 1.36 -12.01 8.03
N SER A 33 2.46 -11.25 7.97
CA SER A 33 3.39 -11.12 9.11
C SER A 33 2.71 -10.47 10.31
N MET A 34 1.74 -9.60 10.06
CA MET A 34 0.97 -8.92 11.08
C MET A 34 0.07 -9.87 11.87
N PHE A 35 -0.66 -10.69 11.15
CA PHE A 35 -1.59 -11.65 11.75
C PHE A 35 -0.90 -12.94 12.19
N ALA A 36 0.37 -13.17 11.85
CA ALA A 36 1.11 -14.38 12.22
C ALA A 36 1.06 -14.64 13.73
N THR A 37 1.32 -13.62 14.55
CA THR A 37 1.30 -13.73 16.02
C THR A 37 -0.11 -14.01 16.56
N VAL A 38 -1.13 -13.38 15.96
CA VAL A 38 -2.53 -13.59 16.34
C VAL A 38 -2.96 -15.03 16.04
N ARG A 39 -2.64 -15.55 14.85
CA ARG A 39 -2.89 -16.94 14.45
C ARG A 39 -2.15 -17.92 15.35
N LEU A 40 -0.87 -17.68 15.61
CA LEU A 40 -0.05 -18.50 16.50
C LEU A 40 -0.67 -18.58 17.89
N ARG A 41 -1.07 -17.45 18.48
CA ARG A 41 -1.68 -17.43 19.80
C ARG A 41 -3.03 -18.13 19.81
N THR A 42 -3.87 -17.88 18.80
CA THR A 42 -5.18 -18.52 18.64
C THR A 42 -5.05 -20.05 18.61
N ASN A 43 -4.13 -20.57 17.81
CA ASN A 43 -3.85 -22.00 17.73
C ASN A 43 -3.36 -22.58 19.07
N LYS A 44 -2.52 -21.83 19.79
CA LYS A 44 -1.99 -22.27 21.09
C LYS A 44 -3.04 -22.26 22.19
N THR A 45 -3.94 -21.28 22.20
CA THR A 45 -4.99 -21.15 23.22
C THR A 45 -6.14 -22.12 23.03
N LYS A 46 -6.29 -22.72 21.85
CA LYS A 46 -7.32 -23.71 21.43
C LYS A 46 -8.78 -23.22 21.53
N ASN A 47 -9.16 -22.57 22.63
CA ASN A 47 -10.42 -21.90 22.86
C ASN A 47 -10.16 -20.46 23.35
N CYS A 48 -10.51 -19.47 22.54
CA CYS A 48 -10.40 -18.06 22.92
C CYS A 48 -11.65 -17.63 23.70
N GLY A 49 -11.75 -18.06 24.96
CA GLY A 49 -12.79 -17.69 25.95
C GLY A 49 -14.04 -16.98 25.42
N ASN A 50 -14.24 -15.72 25.84
CA ASN A 50 -15.34 -14.85 25.43
C ASN A 50 -14.92 -13.95 24.24
N ARG A 51 -15.87 -13.44 23.46
CA ARG A 51 -15.62 -12.47 22.36
C ARG A 51 -14.76 -11.30 22.83
N LYS A 52 -15.06 -10.74 24.01
CA LYS A 52 -14.30 -9.62 24.58
C LYS A 52 -12.83 -9.98 24.82
N THR A 53 -12.56 -11.16 25.36
CA THR A 53 -11.18 -11.59 25.65
C THR A 53 -10.39 -11.82 24.37
N THR A 54 -11.02 -12.39 23.35
CA THR A 54 -10.40 -12.62 22.03
C THR A 54 -10.04 -11.32 21.34
N LEU A 55 -10.97 -10.36 21.35
CA LEU A 55 -10.73 -9.04 20.77
C LEU A 55 -9.61 -8.30 21.49
N THR A 56 -9.63 -8.29 22.82
CA THR A 56 -8.55 -7.67 23.62
C THR A 56 -7.21 -8.35 23.37
N MET A 57 -7.17 -9.67 23.26
CA MET A 57 -5.95 -10.42 22.93
C MET A 57 -5.42 -10.00 21.56
N ALA A 58 -6.25 -10.02 20.51
CA ALA A 58 -5.84 -9.63 19.17
C ALA A 58 -5.32 -8.19 19.16
N TYR A 59 -6.04 -7.26 19.79
CA TYR A 59 -5.61 -5.85 19.93
C TYR A 59 -4.23 -5.72 20.59
N LYS A 60 -4.02 -6.38 21.73
CA LYS A 60 -2.71 -6.32 22.42
C LYS A 60 -1.59 -6.94 21.60
N LEU A 61 -1.83 -8.04 20.90
CA LEU A 61 -0.83 -8.65 20.03
C LEU A 61 -0.47 -7.74 18.84
N MET A 62 -1.46 -7.05 18.27
CA MET A 62 -1.24 -6.09 17.18
C MET A 62 -0.43 -4.88 17.64
N LEU A 63 -0.71 -4.34 18.83
CA LEU A 63 0.10 -3.27 19.44
C LEU A 63 1.56 -3.71 19.67
N CYS A 64 1.78 -4.94 20.14
CA CYS A 64 3.14 -5.47 20.28
C CYS A 64 3.85 -5.60 18.93
N ALA A 65 3.12 -6.00 17.88
CA ALA A 65 3.67 -6.11 16.54
C ALA A 65 4.01 -4.73 15.94
N GLU A 66 3.23 -3.69 16.21
CA GLU A 66 3.36 -2.31 15.68
C GLU A 66 4.79 -1.78 15.78
N THR A 67 5.41 -1.97 16.94
CA THR A 67 6.79 -1.51 17.21
C THR A 67 7.85 -2.09 16.27
N LYS A 68 7.55 -3.20 15.58
CA LYS A 68 8.48 -3.89 14.68
C LYS A 68 8.20 -3.62 13.20
N TRP A 69 7.20 -2.81 12.85
CA TRP A 69 6.82 -2.61 11.47
C TRP A 69 7.89 -1.84 10.72
N ARG A 70 8.21 -2.33 9.53
CA ARG A 70 9.12 -1.63 8.63
C ARG A 70 8.33 -0.54 7.91
N ARG A 71 8.94 0.63 7.79
CA ARG A 71 8.40 1.71 6.96
C ARG A 71 8.35 1.25 5.50
N LEU A 72 7.36 1.76 4.77
CA LEU A 72 7.26 1.57 3.33
C LEU A 72 8.53 2.09 2.64
N ARG A 73 9.08 1.34 1.67
CA ARG A 73 10.15 1.88 0.80
C ARG A 73 9.59 3.06 0.02
N GLY A 74 10.38 4.11 -0.15
CA GLY A 74 9.88 5.33 -0.80
C GLY A 74 8.77 6.02 0.00
N PHE A 75 8.82 5.97 1.33
CA PHE A 75 7.83 6.61 2.19
C PHE A 75 7.60 8.09 1.85
N ALA A 76 8.64 8.81 1.39
CA ALA A 76 8.49 10.20 0.97
C ALA A 76 7.47 10.40 -0.17
N LEU A 77 7.37 9.42 -1.08
CA LEU A 77 6.42 9.43 -2.20
C LEU A 77 4.97 9.17 -1.77
N LEU A 78 4.75 8.75 -0.52
CA LEU A 78 3.39 8.58 0.01
C LEU A 78 2.63 9.90 0.04
N ALA A 79 3.33 11.03 0.25
CA ALA A 79 2.73 12.35 0.20
C ALA A 79 2.14 12.65 -1.19
N ASP A 80 2.84 12.28 -2.26
CA ASP A 80 2.38 12.46 -3.63
C ASP A 80 1.16 11.59 -3.94
N VAL A 81 1.13 10.35 -3.40
CA VAL A 81 -0.03 9.46 -3.52
C VAL A 81 -1.24 10.04 -2.78
N ILE A 82 -1.06 10.64 -1.60
CA ILE A 82 -2.14 11.30 -0.84
C ILE A 82 -2.67 12.53 -1.57
N ASN A 83 -1.81 13.25 -2.30
CA ASN A 83 -2.19 14.40 -3.11
C ASN A 83 -2.72 14.02 -4.52
N ASP A 84 -3.05 12.73 -4.75
CA ASP A 84 -3.57 12.21 -6.01
C ASP A 84 -2.68 12.51 -7.24
N VAL A 85 -1.36 12.61 -7.04
CA VAL A 85 -0.41 12.74 -8.16
C VAL A 85 -0.48 11.49 -9.03
N ARG A 86 -0.64 11.67 -10.34
CA ARG A 86 -0.71 10.56 -11.29
C ARG A 86 0.67 9.93 -11.52
N PHE A 87 0.75 8.62 -11.34
CA PHE A 87 1.90 7.81 -11.75
C PHE A 87 1.52 7.00 -12.99
N ILE A 88 2.42 6.94 -13.96
CA ILE A 88 2.30 6.04 -15.11
C ILE A 88 3.45 5.06 -15.00
N ASP A 89 3.14 3.78 -14.91
CA ASP A 89 4.12 2.70 -14.71
C ASP A 89 5.11 3.02 -13.57
N GLY A 90 4.58 3.60 -12.48
CA GLY A 90 5.33 3.93 -11.28
C GLY A 90 6.27 5.13 -11.38
N VAL A 91 6.25 5.87 -12.48
CA VAL A 91 6.95 7.16 -12.65
C VAL A 91 5.96 8.31 -12.50
N ARG A 92 6.32 9.33 -11.71
CA ARG A 92 5.52 10.55 -11.58
C ARG A 92 5.35 11.18 -12.94
N LYS A 93 4.11 11.39 -13.37
CA LYS A 93 3.84 12.25 -14.52
C LYS A 93 3.99 13.69 -14.05
N ILE A 94 5.15 14.27 -14.34
CA ILE A 94 5.30 15.73 -14.26
C ILE A 94 4.37 16.27 -15.34
N GLU A 95 3.25 16.86 -14.97
CA GLU A 95 2.47 17.59 -15.94
C GLU A 95 3.37 18.71 -16.47
N ASP A 96 3.51 18.78 -17.81
CA ASP A 96 4.25 19.81 -18.57
C ASP A 96 3.68 21.22 -18.38
N THR A 97 3.10 21.53 -17.22
CA THR A 97 2.48 22.81 -16.86
C THR A 97 3.52 23.94 -16.78
N GLN A 98 4.82 23.64 -16.86
CA GLN A 98 5.89 24.64 -16.98
C GLN A 98 6.45 24.81 -18.40
N LEU A 99 6.11 23.93 -19.36
CA LEU A 99 6.58 24.07 -20.75
C LEU A 99 5.59 24.84 -21.62
N ILE A 100 4.31 24.91 -21.24
CA ILE A 100 3.29 25.69 -21.96
C ILE A 100 3.50 27.19 -21.72
N THR A 101 3.81 27.63 -20.50
CA THR A 101 4.06 29.06 -20.21
C THR A 101 5.28 29.61 -20.95
N ALA A 102 6.34 28.81 -21.11
CA ALA A 102 7.54 29.22 -21.85
C ALA A 102 7.31 29.25 -23.37
N ARG A 103 6.46 28.36 -23.91
CA ARG A 103 6.13 28.31 -25.34
C ARG A 103 5.14 29.41 -25.74
N ASP A 104 4.20 29.73 -24.86
CA ASP A 104 3.23 30.82 -25.05
C ASP A 104 3.88 32.21 -24.95
N LEU A 105 4.97 32.35 -24.18
CA LEU A 105 5.77 33.57 -24.11
C LEU A 105 6.64 33.82 -25.36
N ILE A 106 7.06 32.79 -26.07
CA ILE A 106 7.88 32.94 -27.30
C ILE A 106 7.02 33.33 -28.52
N HIS A 107 5.73 32.99 -28.52
CA HIS A 107 4.81 33.33 -29.61
C HIS A 107 4.11 34.69 -29.45
N HIS A 108 4.38 35.44 -28.37
CA HIS A 108 3.86 36.79 -28.13
C HIS A 108 4.92 37.91 -28.26
N PHE A 109 6.09 37.61 -28.85
CA PHE A 109 7.09 38.59 -29.28
C PHE A 109 7.41 38.44 -30.76
#